data_AF-A0A963BH66-F1
#
_entry.id   AF-A0A963BH66-F1
#
_cell.length_a   1.000
_cell.length_b   1.000
_cell.length_c   1.000
_cell.angle_alpha   90.00
_cell.angle_beta   90.00
_cell.angle_gamma   90.00
#
_symmetry.space_group_name_H-M   'P 1'
#
loop_
_entity.id
_entity.type
_entity.pdbx_description
1 polymer ?
#
loop_
_entity_poly.entity_id
_entity_poly.type
_entity_poly.pdbx_seq_one_letter_code
_entity_poly.pdbx_strand_id
1 'polypeptide(L)' 'MKTAINYINSLFLFELLRGMRLTGKYLFKRKITVQYPEEKTPQSYRFRGRHALRRYPNGEERCIACKL' A
#
# COMPACT_ATOMS: atom_id res chain seq x y z
N MET A 1 -8.62 30.52 -33.38
CA MET A 1 -8.57 30.79 -31.93
C MET A 1 -7.87 29.71 -31.10
N LYS A 2 -8.05 28.41 -31.40
CA LYS A 2 -7.43 27.31 -30.62
C LYS A 2 -5.89 27.33 -30.61
N THR A 3 -5.26 27.73 -31.71
CA THR A 3 -3.80 27.83 -31.83
C THR A 3 -3.20 28.89 -30.90
N ALA A 4 -3.80 30.08 -30.83
CA ALA A 4 -3.35 31.16 -29.93
C ALA A 4 -3.46 30.76 -28.45
N ILE A 5 -4.56 30.10 -28.07
CA ILE A 5 -4.77 29.57 -26.71
C ILE A 5 -3.70 28.53 -26.37
N ASN A 6 -3.34 27.66 -27.31
CA ASN A 6 -2.30 26.66 -27.09
C ASN A 6 -0.91 27.28 -26.91
N TYR A 7 -0.57 28.35 -27.64
CA TYR A 7 0.68 29.09 -27.45
C TYR A 7 0.73 29.80 -26.09
N ILE A 8 -0.39 30.37 -25.63
CA ILE A 8 -0.48 30.96 -24.28
C ILE A 8 -0.32 29.87 -23.22
N ASN A 9 -0.96 28.71 -23.39
CA ASN A 9 -0.85 27.59 -22.46
C ASN A 9 0.56 26.99 -22.41
N SER A 10 1.27 26.94 -23.54
CA SER A 10 2.64 26.43 -23.60
C SER A 10 3.66 27.42 -23.04
N LEU A 11 3.52 28.72 -23.32
CA LEU A 11 4.41 29.77 -22.79
C LEU A 11 4.28 29.94 -21.27
N PHE A 12 3.05 29.90 -20.74
CA PHE A 12 2.78 30.04 -19.31
C PHE A 12 2.74 28.71 -18.53
N LEU A 13 2.97 27.58 -19.21
CA LEU A 13 3.08 26.24 -18.60
C LEU A 13 1.90 25.90 -17.67
N PHE A 14 0.67 26.26 -18.06
CA PHE A 14 -0.51 26.09 -17.20
C PHE A 14 -0.76 24.63 -16.79
N GLU A 15 -0.40 23.66 -17.63
CA GLU A 15 -0.48 22.22 -17.31
C GLU A 15 0.46 21.81 -16.16
N LEU A 16 1.65 22.42 -16.09
CA LEU A 16 2.59 22.17 -14.99
C LEU A 16 2.03 22.70 -13.67
N LEU A 17 1.48 23.92 -13.67
CA LEU A 17 0.81 24.51 -12.51
C LEU A 17 -0.38 23.66 -12.04
N ARG A 18 -1.14 23.10 -12.98
CA ARG A 18 -2.24 22.17 -12.68
C ARG A 18 -1.74 20.91 -11.98
N GLY A 19 -0.62 20.33 -12.44
CA GLY A 19 0.05 19.21 -11.78
C GLY A 19 0.55 19.57 -10.38
N MET A 20 1.21 20.72 -10.22
CA MET A 20 1.71 21.20 -8.92
C MET A 20 0.57 21.50 -7.93
N ARG A 21 -0.59 21.95 -8.41
CA ARG A 21 -1.78 22.11 -7.56
C ARG A 21 -2.27 20.78 -7.00
N LEU A 22 -2.20 19.71 -7.79
CA LEU A 22 -2.56 18.37 -7.33
C LEU A 22 -1.59 17.86 -6.27
N THR A 23 -0.28 17.99 -6.50
CA THR A 23 0.74 17.58 -5.52
C THR A 23 0.63 18.41 -4.24
N GLY A 24 0.44 19.73 -4.36
CA GLY A 24 0.17 20.61 -3.22
C GLY A 24 -1.06 20.20 -2.41
N LYS A 25 -2.13 19.73 -3.05
CA LYS A 25 -3.31 19.20 -2.34
C LYS A 25 -2.99 17.96 -1.49
N TYR A 26 -2.14 17.07 -1.99
CA TYR A 26 -1.75 15.86 -1.24
C TYR A 26 -0.74 16.13 -0.13
N LEU A 27 0.07 17.19 -0.24
CA LEU A 27 1.01 17.62 0.82
C LEU A 27 0.28 17.87 2.16
N PHE A 28 -0.85 18.55 2.09
CA PHE A 28 -1.69 18.89 3.27
C PHE A 28 -2.71 17.80 3.62
N LYS A 29 -2.87 16.76 2.79
CA LYS A 29 -3.80 15.66 3.09
C LYS A 29 -3.25 14.82 4.27
N ARG A 30 -4.17 14.20 5.01
CA ARG A 30 -3.83 13.21 6.04
C ARG A 30 -3.13 12.00 5.39
N LYS A 31 -2.06 11.55 6.03
CA LYS A 31 -1.23 10.41 5.60
C LYS A 31 -1.92 9.12 6.05
N ILE A 32 -1.94 8.10 5.20
CA ILE A 32 -2.52 6.77 5.47
C ILE A 32 -1.51 5.78 6.08
N THR A 33 -0.38 6.30 6.56
CA THR A 33 0.71 5.51 7.12
C THR A 33 0.34 4.95 8.49
N VAL A 34 0.82 3.74 8.78
CA VAL A 34 0.69 3.06 10.07
C VAL A 34 2.03 3.17 10.80
N GLN A 35 2.04 3.44 12.11
CA GLN A 35 3.29 3.47 12.88
C GLN A 35 3.70 2.06 13.29
N TYR A 36 4.64 1.46 12.55
CA TYR A 36 5.20 0.16 12.91
C TYR A 36 6.41 0.35 13.84
N PRO A 37 6.57 -0.43 14.92
CA PRO A 37 5.88 -1.69 15.26
C PRO A 37 4.61 -1.59 16.13
N GLU A 38 4.23 -0.40 16.61
CA GLU A 38 3.16 -0.18 17.57
C GLU A 38 1.77 -0.52 16.99
N GLU A 39 1.55 -0.15 15.73
CA GLU A 39 0.35 -0.40 14.97
C GLU A 39 0.66 -1.39 13.83
N LYS A 40 -0.22 -2.39 13.62
CA LYS A 40 -0.11 -3.38 12.56
C LYS A 40 -1.35 -3.36 11.68
N THR A 41 -1.16 -3.66 10.40
CA THR A 41 -2.28 -3.80 9.47
C THR A 41 -3.14 -5.02 9.82
N PRO A 42 -4.47 -4.96 9.60
CA PRO A 42 -5.34 -6.08 9.87
C PRO A 42 -4.96 -7.26 8.96
N GLN A 43 -4.71 -8.42 9.57
CA GLN A 43 -4.42 -9.67 8.86
C GLN A 43 -5.69 -10.52 8.77
N SER A 44 -5.90 -11.15 7.61
CA SER A 44 -7.00 -12.12 7.46
C SER A 44 -6.68 -13.41 8.20
N TYR A 45 -7.70 -14.15 8.64
CA TYR A 45 -7.54 -15.46 9.28
C TYR A 45 -6.80 -16.50 8.42
N ARG A 46 -6.71 -16.26 7.11
CA ARG A 46 -6.01 -17.12 6.13
C ARG A 46 -4.60 -16.62 5.79
N PHE A 47 -4.07 -15.65 6.53
CA PHE A 47 -2.71 -15.17 6.32
C PHE A 47 -1.70 -16.31 6.46
N ARG A 48 -0.85 -16.49 5.45
CA ARG A 48 0.21 -17.50 5.44
C ARG A 48 1.48 -16.88 6.00
N GLY A 49 1.82 -17.24 7.23
CA GLY A 49 3.02 -16.80 7.92
C GLY A 49 4.09 -17.87 8.01
N ARG A 50 4.81 -17.90 9.13
CA ARG A 50 5.84 -18.91 9.41
C ARG A 50 5.19 -20.29 9.55
N HIS A 51 5.78 -21.28 8.88
CA HIS A 51 5.39 -22.67 9.03
C HIS A 51 5.70 -23.17 10.45
N ALA A 52 4.77 -23.92 11.04
CA ALA A 52 4.92 -24.51 12.37
C ALA A 52 4.29 -25.91 12.40
N LEU A 53 5.00 -26.86 12.99
CA LEU A 53 4.53 -28.22 13.20
C LEU A 53 3.53 -28.23 14.36
N ARG A 54 2.37 -28.87 14.16
CA ARG A 54 1.29 -28.90 15.16
C ARG A 54 1.33 -30.18 15.99
N ARG A 55 0.86 -30.10 17.23
CA ARG A 55 0.67 -31.24 18.14
C ARG A 55 -0.80 -31.61 18.30
N TYR A 56 -1.07 -32.81 18.80
CA TYR A 56 -2.38 -33.25 19.30
C TYR A 56 -2.64 -32.66 20.71
N PRO A 57 -3.88 -32.69 21.22
CA PRO A 57 -4.20 -32.21 22.57
C PRO A 57 -3.47 -32.95 23.70
N ASN A 58 -3.03 -34.18 23.48
CA ASN A 58 -2.22 -34.98 24.41
C ASN A 58 -0.73 -34.59 24.42
N GLY A 59 -0.29 -33.67 23.55
CA GLY A 59 1.09 -33.21 23.45
C GLY A 59 1.97 -33.96 22.43
N GLU A 60 1.48 -35.03 21.81
CA GLU A 60 2.19 -35.77 20.76
C GLU A 60 2.23 -34.99 19.44
N GLU A 61 3.28 -35.14 18.64
CA GLU A 61 3.37 -34.49 17.34
C GLU A 61 2.41 -35.10 16.30
N ARG A 62 1.85 -34.28 15.41
CA ARG A 62 0.97 -34.78 14.34
C ARG A 62 1.71 -35.38 13.15
N CYS A 63 3.02 -35.18 13.07
CA CYS A 63 3.82 -35.65 11.96
C CYS A 63 4.09 -37.15 12.12
N ILE A 64 3.76 -37.94 11.09
CA ILE A 64 4.06 -39.38 11.02
C ILE A 64 5.05 -39.72 9.91
N ALA A 65 5.80 -38.72 9.42
CA ALA A 65 6.75 -38.85 8.32
C ALA A 65 6.19 -39.47 7.02
N CYS A 66 4.93 -39.18 6.68
CA CYS A 66 4.25 -39.70 5.49
C CYS A 66 4.80 -39.17 4.15
N LYS A 67 5.63 -38.12 4.16
CA LYS A 67 6.22 -37.47 2.96
C LYS A 67 5.18 -37.02 1.91
N LEU A 68 3.99 -36.63 2.38
CA LEU A 68 2.94 -35.97 1.59
C LEU A 68 3.24 -34.48 1.37
#